data_AF-A0A1I2VES5-F1
#
_entry.id   AF-A0A1I2VES5-F1
#
_cell.length_a   1.000
_cell.length_b   1.000
_cell.length_c   1.000
_cell.angle_alpha   90.00
_cell.angle_beta   90.00
_cell.angle_gamma   90.00
#
_symmetry.space_group_name_H-M   'P 1'
#
loop_
_entity.id
_entity.type
_entity.pdbx_description
1 polymer ?
#
loop_
_entity_poly.entity_id
_entity_poly.type
_entity_poly.pdbx_seq_one_letter_code
_entity_poly.pdbx_strand_id
1 'polypeptide(L)'
;MINNIDVDGFVRERQDEIMQLVNSALNRAGDIVKEKVSSGEVEATIQDVLPLLLYEVLVTNTVSTLRLVAEMIDFKQAGTGNNRVGH
;
A
#
# COMPACT_ATOMS: atom_id res chain seq x y z
N MET A 1 26.18 7.95 9.32
CA MET A 1 25.31 9.06 8.91
C MET A 1 23.90 8.50 8.76
N ILE A 2 23.03 8.65 9.76
CA ILE A 2 21.62 8.27 9.60
C ILE A 2 20.98 9.37 8.79
N ASN A 3 20.52 8.97 7.61
CA ASN A 3 20.23 9.85 6.51
C ASN A 3 18.71 10.07 6.59
N ASN A 4 18.28 11.09 7.35
CA ASN A 4 16.90 11.26 7.84
C ASN A 4 15.91 11.28 6.65
N ILE A 5 14.98 10.33 6.63
CA ILE A 5 13.92 10.27 5.61
C ILE A 5 12.80 11.21 6.08
N ASP A 6 12.41 12.17 5.25
CA ASP A 6 11.26 13.04 5.53
C ASP A 6 9.95 12.30 5.22
N VAL A 7 9.53 11.47 6.18
CA VAL A 7 8.29 10.68 6.09
C VAL A 7 7.07 11.60 6.05
N ASP A 8 7.07 12.68 6.83
CA ASP A 8 5.92 13.59 6.94
C ASP A 8 5.70 14.37 5.64
N GLY A 9 6.79 14.81 4.99
CA GLY A 9 6.75 15.40 3.65
C GLY A 9 6.18 14.43 2.63
N PHE A 10 6.73 13.21 2.58
CA PHE A 10 6.29 12.17 1.65
C PHE A 10 4.80 11.82 1.80
N VAL A 11 4.35 11.57 3.03
CA VAL A 11 2.95 11.21 3.32
C VAL A 11 1.99 12.32 2.92
N ARG A 12 2.34 13.57 3.21
CA ARG A 12 1.52 14.74 2.88
C ARG A 12 1.42 14.96 1.37
N GLU A 13 2.51 14.80 0.63
CA GLU A 13 2.53 14.99 -0.82
C GLU A 13 1.80 13.88 -1.58
N ARG A 14 1.73 12.67 -1.01
CA ARG A 14 1.12 11.49 -1.66
C ARG A 14 -0.10 10.94 -0.94
N GLN A 15 -0.74 11.74 -0.08
CA GLN A 15 -1.87 11.29 0.74
C GLN A 15 -2.99 10.66 -0.11
N ASP A 16 -3.34 11.28 -1.24
CA ASP A 16 -4.37 10.77 -2.14
C ASP A 16 -3.97 9.43 -2.79
N GLU A 17 -2.70 9.28 -3.20
CA GLU A 17 -2.16 8.04 -3.76
C GLU A 17 -2.18 6.91 -2.72
N ILE A 18 -1.78 7.23 -1.48
CA ILE A 18 -1.81 6.30 -0.35
C ILE A 18 -3.25 5.83 -0.10
N MET A 19 -4.22 6.76 -0.07
CA MET A 19 -5.63 6.42 0.10
C MET A 19 -6.15 5.54 -1.04
N GLN A 20 -5.79 5.85 -2.29
CA GLN A 20 -6.17 5.02 -3.44
C GLN A 20 -5.58 3.62 -3.38
N LEU A 21 -4.31 3.48 -2.95
CA LEU A 21 -3.66 2.19 -2.75
C LEU A 21 -4.38 1.35 -1.68
N VAL A 22 -4.70 1.96 -0.54
CA VAL A 22 -5.45 1.29 0.54
C VAL A 22 -6.82 0.84 0.04
N ASN A 23 -7.58 1.73 -0.62
CA ASN A 23 -8.90 1.39 -1.16
C ASN A 23 -8.83 0.26 -2.20
N SER A 24 -7.82 0.30 -3.08
CA SER A 24 -7.60 -0.74 -4.08
C SER A 24 -7.26 -2.07 -3.44
N ALA A 25 -6.47 -2.07 -2.37
CA ALA A 25 -6.12 -3.28 -1.62
C ALA A 25 -7.34 -3.91 -0.94
N LEU A 26 -8.18 -3.08 -0.30
CA LEU A 26 -9.42 -3.54 0.35
C LEU A 26 -10.43 -4.10 -0.67
N ASN A 27 -10.62 -3.41 -1.79
CA ASN A 27 -11.51 -3.86 -2.86
C ASN A 27 -11.05 -5.21 -3.42
N ARG A 28 -9.75 -5.34 -3.71
CA ARG A 28 -9.18 -6.59 -4.21
C ARG A 28 -9.35 -7.75 -3.22
N ALA A 29 -9.12 -7.51 -1.94
CA ALA A 29 -9.34 -8.52 -0.90
C ALA A 29 -10.82 -8.94 -0.85
N GLY A 30 -11.75 -7.99 -0.97
CA GLY A 30 -13.18 -8.26 -1.06
C GLY A 30 -13.56 -9.08 -2.29
N ASP A 31 -13.00 -8.77 -3.46
CA ASP A 31 -13.25 -9.49 -4.71
C ASP A 31 -12.78 -10.95 -4.66
N ILE A 32 -11.59 -11.20 -4.10
CA ILE A 32 -11.06 -12.57 -3.92
C ILE A 32 -11.97 -13.40 -3.01
N VAL A 33 -12.38 -12.82 -1.89
CA VAL A 33 -13.29 -13.47 -0.94
C VAL A 33 -14.63 -13.76 -1.61
N LYS A 34 -15.18 -12.81 -2.36
CA LYS A 34 -16.43 -12.97 -3.09
C LYS A 34 -16.35 -14.07 -4.15
N GLU A 35 -15.24 -14.16 -4.87
CA GLU A 35 -14.99 -15.21 -5.85
C GLU A 35 -14.97 -16.59 -5.18
N LYS A 36 -14.22 -16.74 -4.09
CA LYS A 36 -14.12 -18.00 -3.32
C LYS A 36 -15.45 -18.45 -2.69
N VAL A 37 -16.27 -17.50 -2.25
CA VAL A 37 -17.63 -17.81 -1.80
C VAL A 37 -18.50 -18.25 -2.98
N SER A 38 -18.42 -17.55 -4.11
CA SER A 38 -19.24 -17.87 -5.29
C SER A 38 -18.87 -19.20 -5.96
N SER A 39 -17.62 -19.65 -5.83
CA SER A 39 -17.15 -20.95 -6.30
C SER A 39 -17.53 -22.11 -5.37
N GLY A 40 -18.01 -21.81 -4.15
CA GLY A 40 -18.27 -22.79 -3.10
C GLY A 40 -17.01 -23.31 -2.41
N GLU A 41 -15.85 -22.70 -2.64
CA GLU A 41 -14.61 -23.03 -1.94
C GLU A 41 -14.66 -22.61 -0.46
N VAL A 42 -15.41 -21.55 -0.16
CA VAL A 42 -15.59 -20.99 1.18
C VAL A 42 -17.08 -20.82 1.46
N GLU A 43 -17.54 -21.24 2.64
CA GLU A 43 -18.94 -21.01 3.02
C GLU A 43 -19.18 -19.52 3.29
N ALA A 44 -20.39 -19.04 3.00
CA ALA A 44 -20.79 -17.65 3.24
C ALA A 44 -21.06 -17.37 4.74
N THR A 45 -20.29 -17.96 5.64
CA THR A 45 -20.36 -17.69 7.08
C THR A 45 -19.31 -16.66 7.48
N ILE A 46 -19.57 -15.89 8.53
CA ILE A 46 -18.58 -14.93 9.02
C ILE A 46 -17.32 -15.63 9.57
N GLN A 47 -17.46 -16.87 10.07
CA GLN A 47 -16.33 -17.63 10.62
C GLN A 47 -15.34 -18.05 9.53
N ASP A 48 -15.82 -18.32 8.32
CA ASP A 48 -14.97 -18.73 7.20
C ASP A 48 -14.49 -17.53 6.38
N VAL A 49 -15.36 -16.52 6.23
CA VAL A 49 -15.08 -15.31 5.43
C VAL A 49 -14.12 -14.35 6.14
N LEU A 50 -14.29 -14.11 7.44
CA LEU A 50 -13.54 -13.07 8.15
C LEU A 50 -12.03 -13.36 8.21
N PRO A 51 -11.55 -14.58 8.55
CA PRO A 51 -10.12 -14.88 8.57
C PRO A 51 -9.49 -14.73 7.19
N LEU A 52 -10.20 -15.16 6.13
CA LEU A 52 -9.73 -15.02 4.76
C LEU A 52 -9.64 -13.55 4.35
N LEU A 53 -10.66 -12.74 4.65
CA LEU A 53 -10.64 -11.32 4.37
C LEU A 53 -9.47 -10.62 5.08
N LEU A 54 -9.24 -10.94 6.35
CA LEU A 54 -8.11 -10.39 7.12
C LEU A 54 -6.77 -10.80 6.51
N TYR A 55 -6.63 -12.05 6.08
CA TYR A 55 -5.43 -12.54 5.39
C TYR A 55 -5.18 -11.77 4.09
N GLU A 56 -6.20 -11.66 3.23
CA GLU A 56 -6.09 -10.97 1.94
C GLU A 56 -5.79 -9.47 2.10
N VAL A 57 -6.40 -8.82 3.10
CA VAL A 57 -6.09 -7.43 3.44
C VAL A 57 -4.65 -7.28 3.91
N LEU A 58 -4.16 -8.15 4.79
CA LEU A 58 -2.79 -8.11 5.29
C LEU A 58 -1.77 -8.31 4.16
N VAL A 59 -1.98 -9.29 3.29
CA VAL A 59 -1.08 -9.58 2.17
C VAL A 59 -1.08 -8.42 1.17
N THR A 60 -2.26 -7.95 0.76
CA THR A 60 -2.36 -6.88 -0.25
C THR A 60 -1.87 -5.53 0.27
N ASN A 61 -2.10 -5.24 1.55
CA ASN A 61 -1.56 -4.05 2.21
C ASN A 61 -0.02 -4.14 2.36
N THR A 62 0.53 -5.32 2.68
CA THR A 62 1.99 -5.51 2.76
C THR A 62 2.68 -5.16 1.44
N VAL A 63 2.15 -5.64 0.31
CA VAL A 63 2.71 -5.30 -1.01
C VAL A 63 2.63 -3.80 -1.30
N SER A 64 1.48 -3.19 -0.99
CA SER A 64 1.28 -1.74 -1.19
C SER A 64 2.21 -0.90 -0.32
N THR A 65 2.43 -1.32 0.94
CA THR A 65 3.34 -0.68 1.88
C THR A 65 4.79 -0.82 1.43
N LEU A 66 5.23 -1.99 0.97
CA LEU A 66 6.59 -2.19 0.45
C LEU A 66 6.86 -1.29 -0.77
N ARG A 67 5.86 -1.12 -1.65
CA ARG A 67 5.94 -0.20 -2.79
C ARG A 67 6.08 1.25 -2.33
N LEU A 68 5.25 1.70 -1.38
CA LEU A 68 5.35 3.06 -0.81
C LEU A 68 6.71 3.30 -0.14
N VAL A 69 7.25 2.30 0.57
CA VAL A 69 8.58 2.39 1.18
C VAL A 69 9.67 2.51 0.13
N ALA A 70 9.59 1.77 -0.98
CA ALA A 70 10.52 1.91 -2.10
C ALA A 70 10.44 3.31 -2.73
N GLU A 71 9.22 3.81 -2.99
CA GLU A 71 8.99 5.16 -3.53
C GLU A 71 9.50 6.25 -2.57
N MET A 72 9.40 6.04 -1.25
CA MET A 72 9.93 6.95 -0.24
C MET A 72 11.47 6.97 -0.20
N ILE A 73 12.12 5.82 -0.43
CA ILE A 73 13.58 5.74 -0.58
C ILE A 73 14.04 6.49 -1.85
N ASP A 74 13.27 6.40 -2.93
CA ASP A 74 13.58 7.08 -4.20
C ASP A 74 13.27 8.59 -4.17
N PHE A 75 12.20 9.01 -3.50
CA PHE A 75 11.83 10.42 -3.30
C PHE A 75 13.01 11.22 -2.72
N LYS A 76 13.76 10.61 -1.81
CA LYS A 76 14.97 11.19 -1.22
C LYS A 76 16.08 11.44 -2.24
N GLN A 77 16.19 10.68 -3.33
CA GLN A 77 17.22 10.88 -4.35
C GLN A 77 16.93 12.09 -5.26
N ALA A 78 15.65 12.48 -5.40
CA ALA A 78 15.26 13.64 -6.21
C ALA A 78 15.55 14.98 -5.49
N GLY A 79 15.54 15.01 -4.16
CA GLY A 79 15.79 16.21 -3.34
C GLY A 79 17.25 16.67 -3.27
N THR A 80 18.22 15.86 -3.69
CA THR A 80 19.66 16.15 -3.61
C THR A 80 20.30 16.62 -4.94
N GLY A 81 19.50 16.84 -6.00
CA GLY A 81 20.02 17.06 -7.35
C GLY A 81 20.14 18.51 -7.84
N ASN A 82 19.62 19.52 -7.14
CA ASN A 82 19.36 20.84 -7.75
C ASN A 82 20.27 22.00 -7.31
N ASN A 83 21.55 21.74 -7.01
CA ASN A 83 22.57 22.79 -6.93
C ASN A 83 23.44 22.80 -8.20
N ARG A 84 22.83 23.12 -9.35
CA ARG A 84 23.58 23.50 -10.55
C ARG A 84 23.77 25.02 -10.56
N VAL A 85 24.95 25.41 -10.08
CA VAL A 85 25.78 26.57 -10.45
C VAL A 85 25.07 27.61 -11.35
N GLY A 86 24.70 28.74 -10.76
CA GLY A 86 24.39 29.98 -11.47
C GLY A 86 25.49 31.01 -11.19
N HIS A 87 26.06 31.52 -12.27
CA HIS A 87 27.16 32.50 -12.36
C HIS A 87 26.91 33.81 -11.62
#